data_AF-B4FTT1-F1
#
_entry.id   AF-B4FTT1-F1
#
_cell.length_a   1.000
_cell.length_b   1.000
_cell.length_c   1.000
_cell.angle_alpha   90.00
_cell.angle_beta   90.00
_cell.angle_gamma   90.00
#
_symmetry.space_group_name_H-M   'P 1'
#
loop_
_entity.id
_entity.type
_entity.pdbx_description
1 polymer ?
#
loop_
_entity_poly.entity_id
_entity_poly.type
_entity_poly.pdbx_seq_one_letter_code
_entity_poly.pdbx_strand_id
1 'polypeptide(L)'
;MAAAPAVRFPVFGLVRLLGLAAAAAILFWAVHFRGGMALSTEEESKLPLFNVHPVLMLIGLVALNGEALLAYKTVPGTKKLKKLVHLAVQFLAMFLSLIGLWAVWKFHDERKIDHLYTLHSWLGLTCFIFFSLQWAAGFWTFWYPGGSRSGRAFLLPWHVFFGIFIYVLAIATSVTGLLEKSIFMQSAKMIERFSTEAMFMNSLGMLLVLLSSLVILALVSPGPSMIDTYRGSSE
;
A
#
# COMPACT_ATOMS: atom_id res chain seq x y z
N MET A 1 -28.42 -0.79 5.02
CA MET A 1 -27.14 -0.05 4.95
C MET A 1 -27.31 1.10 3.97
N ALA A 2 -26.80 2.29 4.27
CA ALA A 2 -26.77 3.38 3.29
C ALA A 2 -25.97 2.92 2.06
N ALA A 3 -26.47 3.23 0.86
CA ALA A 3 -25.75 2.92 -0.37
C ALA A 3 -24.44 3.72 -0.40
N ALA A 4 -23.38 3.11 -0.93
CA ALA A 4 -22.13 3.82 -1.19
C ALA A 4 -22.39 4.99 -2.18
N PRO A 5 -21.69 6.13 -2.05
CA PRO A 5 -21.87 7.25 -2.95
C PRO A 5 -21.66 6.86 -4.42
N ALA A 6 -22.52 7.37 -5.30
CA ALA A 6 -22.30 7.29 -6.74
C ALA A 6 -21.20 8.29 -7.14
N VAL A 7 -20.07 7.79 -7.60
CA VAL A 7 -18.92 8.62 -7.96
C VAL A 7 -19.07 9.09 -9.41
N ARG A 8 -19.25 10.40 -9.58
CA ARG A 8 -19.52 11.05 -10.89
C ARG A 8 -18.31 11.73 -11.52
N PHE A 9 -17.14 11.56 -10.93
CA PHE A 9 -15.86 12.08 -11.42
C PHE A 9 -14.91 10.91 -11.73
N PRO A 10 -13.82 11.11 -12.50
CA PRO A 10 -12.95 10.02 -12.98
C PRO A 10 -12.04 9.46 -11.87
N VAL A 11 -12.62 8.87 -10.84
CA VAL A 11 -11.92 8.43 -9.61
C VAL A 11 -10.80 7.44 -9.89
N PHE A 12 -10.97 6.51 -10.83
CA PHE A 12 -9.90 5.56 -11.19
C PHE A 12 -8.67 6.26 -11.79
N GLY A 13 -8.90 7.30 -12.59
CA GLY A 13 -7.81 8.12 -13.14
C GLY A 13 -7.08 8.91 -12.05
N LEU A 14 -7.84 9.49 -11.10
CA LEU A 14 -7.27 10.19 -9.95
C LEU A 14 -6.46 9.26 -9.04
N VAL A 15 -7.00 8.07 -8.70
CA VAL A 15 -6.28 7.07 -7.91
C VAL A 15 -4.96 6.70 -8.58
N ARG A 16 -4.97 6.43 -9.89
CA ARG A 16 -3.76 6.08 -10.63
C ARG A 16 -2.73 7.22 -10.64
N LEU A 17 -3.19 8.44 -10.89
CA LEU A 17 -2.34 9.62 -10.89
C LEU A 17 -1.70 9.85 -9.52
N LEU A 18 -2.48 9.80 -8.44
CA LEU A 18 -1.97 10.01 -7.08
C LEU A 18 -1.10 8.84 -6.60
N GLY A 19 -1.40 7.61 -7.00
CA GLY A 19 -0.55 6.44 -6.73
C GLY A 19 0.82 6.55 -7.39
N LEU A 20 0.86 6.96 -8.66
CA LEU A 20 2.10 7.26 -9.38
C LEU A 20 2.84 8.44 -8.76
N ALA A 21 2.13 9.51 -8.37
CA ALA A 21 2.72 10.65 -7.69
C ALA A 21 3.35 10.26 -6.35
N ALA A 22 2.69 9.41 -5.55
CA ALA A 22 3.22 8.93 -4.28
C ALA A 22 4.46 8.04 -4.47
N ALA A 23 4.45 7.15 -5.46
CA ALA A 23 5.60 6.33 -5.84
C ALA A 23 6.79 7.19 -6.33
N ALA A 24 6.53 8.17 -7.18
CA ALA A 24 7.55 9.10 -7.65
C ALA A 24 8.08 9.97 -6.50
N ALA A 25 7.21 10.42 -5.60
CA ALA A 25 7.59 11.26 -4.46
C ALA A 25 8.52 10.51 -3.47
N ILE A 26 8.25 9.24 -3.15
CA ILE A 26 9.12 8.49 -2.24
C ILE A 26 10.46 8.12 -2.89
N LEU A 27 10.47 7.84 -4.19
CA LEU A 27 11.70 7.66 -4.97
C LEU A 27 12.52 8.94 -5.01
N PHE A 28 11.86 10.07 -5.30
CA PHE A 28 12.48 11.38 -5.26
C PHE A 28 13.07 11.67 -3.88
N TRP A 29 12.34 11.37 -2.81
CA TRP A 29 12.85 11.56 -1.45
C TRP A 29 14.13 10.76 -1.20
N ALA A 30 14.13 9.47 -1.55
CA ALA A 30 15.29 8.60 -1.36
C ALA A 30 16.52 9.09 -2.15
N VAL A 31 16.33 9.47 -3.42
CA VAL A 31 17.43 9.87 -4.31
C VAL A 31 17.91 11.28 -4.02
N HIS A 32 16.99 12.25 -3.92
CA HIS A 32 17.33 13.67 -3.82
C HIS A 32 17.78 14.06 -2.40
N PHE A 33 17.08 13.61 -1.36
CA PHE A 33 17.38 14.02 0.02
C PHE A 33 18.28 13.03 0.76
N ARG A 34 18.30 11.75 0.35
CA ARG A 34 18.88 10.68 1.17
C ARG A 34 19.98 9.85 0.51
N GLY A 35 20.52 10.33 -0.61
CA GLY A 35 21.72 9.75 -1.23
C GLY A 35 21.48 8.47 -2.01
N GLY A 36 20.22 8.14 -2.33
CA GLY A 36 19.87 6.99 -3.15
C GLY A 36 19.56 5.72 -2.35
N MET A 37 19.66 4.58 -3.03
CA MET A 37 19.29 3.26 -2.50
C MET A 37 20.31 2.21 -2.92
N ALA A 38 20.64 1.28 -2.03
CA ALA A 38 21.52 0.15 -2.32
C ALA A 38 21.17 -1.07 -1.46
N LEU A 39 21.25 -2.29 -2.01
CA LEU A 39 21.04 -3.53 -1.24
C LEU A 39 22.28 -3.96 -0.43
N SER A 40 23.42 -3.33 -0.70
CA SER A 40 24.68 -3.45 0.02
C SER A 40 25.44 -2.15 -0.12
N THR A 41 26.06 -1.68 0.97
CA THR A 41 26.92 -0.50 0.95
C THR A 41 28.00 -0.65 2.02
N GLU A 42 29.20 -0.17 1.72
CA GLU A 42 30.32 -0.12 2.67
C GLU A 42 30.26 1.15 3.55
N GLU A 43 29.39 2.11 3.24
CA GLU A 43 29.24 3.33 4.03
C GLU A 43 28.90 3.03 5.49
N GLU A 44 29.50 3.76 6.43
CA GLU A 44 29.21 3.58 7.87
C GLU A 44 27.76 3.93 8.24
N SER A 45 27.18 4.89 7.52
CA SER A 45 25.81 5.36 7.74
C SER A 45 24.76 4.28 7.43
N LYS A 46 25.07 3.38 6.49
CA LYS A 46 24.15 2.40 5.89
C LYS A 46 22.82 3.00 5.39
N LEU A 47 22.76 4.32 5.17
CA LEU A 47 21.52 5.01 4.82
C LEU A 47 20.93 4.57 3.47
N PRO A 48 21.71 4.35 2.40
CA PRO A 48 21.17 3.81 1.16
C PRO A 48 20.49 2.44 1.32
N LEU A 49 20.94 1.62 2.28
CA LEU A 49 20.28 0.34 2.61
C LEU A 49 18.94 0.58 3.30
N PHE A 50 18.88 1.48 4.29
CA PHE A 50 17.63 1.86 4.93
C PHE A 50 16.60 2.40 3.93
N ASN A 51 17.02 3.26 2.99
CA ASN A 51 16.12 3.93 2.05
C ASN A 51 15.34 2.96 1.13
N VAL A 52 15.86 1.75 0.91
CA VAL A 52 15.15 0.68 0.19
C VAL A 52 13.82 0.34 0.88
N HIS A 53 13.78 0.36 2.21
CA HIS A 53 12.60 0.00 2.99
C HIS A 53 11.38 0.88 2.69
N PRO A 54 11.37 2.20 3.00
CA PRO A 54 10.17 3.01 2.78
C PRO A 54 9.75 3.07 1.31
N VAL A 55 10.72 3.04 0.37
CA VAL A 55 10.43 3.03 -1.07
C VAL A 55 9.69 1.76 -1.48
N LEU A 56 10.21 0.57 -1.14
CA LEU A 56 9.58 -0.68 -1.54
C LEU A 56 8.27 -0.93 -0.79
N MET A 57 8.16 -0.53 0.48
CA MET A 57 6.93 -0.67 1.25
C MET A 57 5.80 0.19 0.67
N LEU A 58 6.08 1.45 0.33
CA LEU A 58 5.08 2.36 -0.24
C LEU A 58 4.70 1.93 -1.67
N ILE A 59 5.68 1.66 -2.53
CA ILE A 59 5.39 1.20 -3.90
C ILE A 59 4.62 -0.12 -3.88
N GLY A 60 5.03 -1.09 -3.06
CA GLY A 60 4.36 -2.38 -2.94
C GLY A 60 2.97 -2.29 -2.31
N LEU A 61 2.90 -1.97 -1.01
CA LEU A 61 1.68 -2.11 -0.22
C LEU A 61 0.67 -0.98 -0.42
N VAL A 62 1.11 0.18 -0.94
CA VAL A 62 0.22 1.31 -1.22
C VAL A 62 -0.06 1.43 -2.71
N ALA A 63 0.94 1.72 -3.53
CA ALA A 63 0.69 2.03 -4.95
C ALA A 63 0.22 0.81 -5.75
N LEU A 64 1.00 -0.28 -5.76
CA LEU A 64 0.67 -1.50 -6.52
C LEU A 64 -0.56 -2.22 -5.94
N ASN A 65 -0.63 -2.37 -4.61
CA ASN A 65 -1.78 -3.02 -4.00
C ASN A 65 -3.08 -2.18 -4.14
N GLY A 66 -2.99 -0.85 -4.13
CA GLY A 66 -4.14 0.03 -4.44
C GLY A 66 -4.73 -0.24 -5.83
N GLU A 67 -3.87 -0.38 -6.84
CA GLU A 67 -4.29 -0.79 -8.19
C GLU A 67 -4.84 -2.23 -8.22
N ALA A 68 -4.20 -3.15 -7.50
CA ALA A 68 -4.64 -4.54 -7.44
C ALA A 68 -6.04 -4.69 -6.82
N LEU A 69 -6.37 -3.92 -5.78
CA LEU A 69 -7.71 -3.88 -5.17
C LEU A 69 -8.78 -3.46 -6.18
N LEU A 70 -8.43 -2.54 -7.10
CA LEU A 70 -9.36 -2.01 -8.11
C LEU A 70 -9.37 -2.82 -9.42
N ALA A 71 -8.53 -3.85 -9.56
CA ALA A 71 -8.36 -4.60 -10.81
C ALA A 71 -9.67 -5.16 -11.38
N TYR A 72 -10.61 -5.60 -10.54
CA TYR A 72 -11.91 -6.10 -11.00
C TYR A 72 -12.78 -5.04 -11.69
N LYS A 73 -12.55 -3.75 -11.38
CA LYS A 73 -13.25 -2.60 -11.95
C LYS A 73 -12.49 -1.92 -13.08
N THR A 74 -11.16 -2.01 -13.10
CA THR A 74 -10.31 -1.25 -14.03
C THR A 74 -9.69 -2.07 -15.14
N VAL A 75 -9.44 -3.37 -14.93
CA VAL A 75 -8.82 -4.24 -15.94
C VAL A 75 -9.89 -4.70 -16.93
N PRO A 76 -9.76 -4.47 -18.25
CA PRO A 76 -10.72 -4.99 -19.22
C PRO A 76 -10.58 -6.51 -19.39
N GLY A 77 -11.63 -7.15 -19.91
CA GLY A 77 -11.61 -8.57 -20.25
C GLY A 77 -12.25 -9.49 -19.21
N THR A 78 -11.87 -10.78 -19.26
CA THR A 78 -12.57 -11.84 -18.54
C THR A 78 -12.39 -11.75 -17.03
N LYS A 79 -13.34 -12.31 -16.26
CA LYS A 79 -13.21 -12.47 -14.80
C LYS A 79 -11.94 -13.23 -14.41
N LYS A 80 -11.51 -14.19 -15.23
CA LYS A 80 -10.26 -14.95 -15.01
C LYS A 80 -9.03 -14.03 -15.14
N LEU A 81 -8.99 -13.17 -16.15
CA LEU A 81 -7.90 -12.20 -16.34
C LEU A 81 -7.86 -11.18 -15.20
N LYS A 82 -9.00 -10.57 -14.85
CA LYS A 82 -9.11 -9.63 -13.72
C LYS A 82 -8.56 -10.23 -12.42
N LYS A 83 -8.93 -11.49 -12.15
CA LYS A 83 -8.46 -12.24 -10.98
C LYS A 83 -6.96 -12.52 -11.03
N LEU A 84 -6.42 -12.89 -12.21
CA LEU A 84 -4.99 -13.12 -12.39
C LEU A 84 -4.19 -11.85 -12.11
N VAL A 85 -4.61 -10.70 -12.66
CA VAL A 85 -3.95 -9.41 -12.43
C VAL A 85 -3.99 -9.03 -10.96
N HIS A 86 -5.17 -9.12 -10.32
CA HIS A 86 -5.30 -8.89 -8.88
C HIS A 86 -4.30 -9.73 -8.06
N LEU A 87 -4.26 -11.04 -8.30
CA LEU A 87 -3.39 -11.98 -7.59
C LEU A 87 -1.90 -11.69 -7.85
N ALA A 88 -1.52 -11.47 -9.11
CA ALA A 88 -0.13 -11.30 -9.54
C ALA A 88 0.46 -9.98 -9.04
N VAL A 89 -0.31 -8.89 -9.11
CA VAL A 89 0.15 -7.58 -8.61
C VAL A 89 0.28 -7.59 -7.09
N GLN A 90 -0.62 -8.25 -6.36
CA GLN A 90 -0.47 -8.42 -4.91
C GLN A 90 0.73 -9.30 -4.54
N PHE A 91 0.99 -10.35 -5.32
CA PHE A 91 2.18 -11.18 -5.11
C PHE A 91 3.47 -10.37 -5.33
N LEU A 92 3.51 -9.55 -6.39
CA LEU A 92 4.62 -8.63 -6.63
C LEU A 92 4.77 -7.63 -5.47
N ALA A 93 3.68 -7.03 -5.00
CA ALA A 93 3.70 -6.13 -3.84
C ALA A 93 4.29 -6.83 -2.61
N MET A 94 3.84 -8.04 -2.29
CA MET A 94 4.36 -8.85 -1.17
C MET A 94 5.86 -9.14 -1.33
N PHE A 95 6.30 -9.49 -2.54
CA PHE A 95 7.70 -9.76 -2.81
C PHE A 95 8.59 -8.53 -2.62
N LEU A 96 8.17 -7.36 -3.11
CA LEU A 96 8.88 -6.10 -2.88
C LEU A 96 8.92 -5.74 -1.39
N SER A 97 7.82 -5.95 -0.66
CA SER A 97 7.77 -5.74 0.79
C SER A 97 8.71 -6.66 1.56
N LEU A 98 8.88 -7.91 1.12
CA LEU A 98 9.84 -8.83 1.73
C LEU A 98 11.27 -8.30 1.61
N ILE A 99 11.65 -7.76 0.44
CA ILE A 99 12.96 -7.12 0.24
C ILE A 99 13.09 -5.86 1.11
N GLY A 100 12.03 -5.04 1.19
CA GLY A 100 12.01 -3.85 2.05
C GLY A 100 12.15 -4.18 3.53
N LEU A 101 11.52 -5.25 4.01
CA LEU A 101 11.67 -5.75 5.39
C LEU A 101 13.06 -6.31 5.65
N TRP A 102 13.60 -7.08 4.71
CA TRP A 102 14.98 -7.56 4.80
C TRP A 102 15.99 -6.40 4.88
N ALA A 103 15.80 -5.35 4.08
CA ALA A 103 16.70 -4.20 4.06
C ALA A 103 16.72 -3.44 5.39
N VAL A 104 15.56 -3.17 6.00
CA VAL A 104 15.51 -2.52 7.32
C VAL A 104 16.02 -3.43 8.43
N TRP A 105 15.76 -4.74 8.37
CA TRP A 105 16.29 -5.70 9.33
C TRP A 105 17.82 -5.73 9.30
N LYS A 106 18.40 -5.86 8.10
CA LYS A 106 19.86 -5.80 7.91
C LYS A 106 20.45 -4.47 8.35
N PHE A 107 19.78 -3.35 8.08
CA PHE A 107 20.20 -2.03 8.56
C PHE A 107 20.26 -1.97 10.10
N HIS A 108 19.24 -2.47 10.81
CA HIS A 108 19.22 -2.52 12.28
C HIS A 108 20.36 -3.41 12.83
N ASP A 109 20.60 -4.58 12.22
CA ASP A 109 21.68 -5.49 12.63
C ASP A 109 23.08 -4.87 12.46
N GLU A 110 23.32 -4.16 11.35
CA GLU A 110 24.59 -3.50 11.05
C GLU A 110 24.79 -2.24 11.89
N ARG A 111 23.71 -1.51 12.22
CA ARG A 111 23.75 -0.30 13.04
C ARG A 111 23.58 -0.55 14.54
N LYS A 112 23.39 -1.81 14.95
CA LYS A 112 23.14 -2.22 16.34
C LYS A 112 21.97 -1.48 16.96
N ILE A 113 20.90 -1.34 16.20
CA ILE A 113 19.62 -0.75 16.63
C ILE A 113 18.69 -1.90 16.99
N ASP A 114 18.00 -1.80 18.13
CA ASP A 114 17.02 -2.80 18.52
C ASP A 114 15.92 -2.97 17.46
N HIS A 115 15.41 -4.18 17.32
CA HIS A 115 14.30 -4.48 16.42
C HIS A 115 12.97 -4.24 17.13
N LEU A 116 11.95 -3.87 16.35
CA LEU A 116 10.55 -3.84 16.80
C LEU A 116 10.26 -2.97 18.04
N TYR A 117 11.03 -1.91 18.29
CA TYR A 117 10.88 -1.07 19.49
C TYR A 117 9.86 0.08 19.35
N THR A 118 9.28 0.28 18.17
CA THR A 118 8.37 1.40 17.88
C THR A 118 6.99 0.93 17.43
N LEU A 119 5.95 1.75 17.62
CA LEU A 119 4.62 1.40 17.13
C LEU A 119 4.59 1.17 15.61
N HIS A 120 5.36 1.94 14.84
CA HIS A 120 5.50 1.76 13.39
C HIS A 120 5.91 0.33 13.04
N SER A 121 6.92 -0.21 13.73
CA SER A 121 7.45 -1.55 13.47
C SER A 121 6.44 -2.66 13.77
N TRP A 122 5.63 -2.52 14.83
CA TRP A 122 4.54 -3.46 15.15
C TRP A 122 3.41 -3.40 14.13
N LEU A 123 2.99 -2.20 13.73
CA LEU A 123 1.99 -2.02 12.68
C LEU A 123 2.47 -2.60 11.34
N GLY A 124 3.74 -2.38 11.00
CA GLY A 124 4.35 -2.88 9.77
C GLY A 124 4.43 -4.39 9.71
N LEU A 125 4.90 -5.04 10.78
CA LEU A 125 4.94 -6.50 10.84
C LEU A 125 3.54 -7.10 10.81
N THR A 126 2.59 -6.53 11.57
CA THR A 126 1.18 -6.97 11.56
C THR A 126 0.56 -6.82 10.17
N CYS A 127 0.80 -5.69 9.50
CA CYS A 127 0.33 -5.43 8.14
C CYS A 127 0.85 -6.50 7.17
N PHE A 128 2.17 -6.79 7.21
CA PHE A 128 2.78 -7.77 6.31
C PHE A 128 2.28 -9.21 6.58
N ILE A 129 2.11 -9.60 7.85
CA ILE A 129 1.55 -10.91 8.22
C ILE A 129 0.13 -11.04 7.68
N PHE A 130 -0.75 -10.06 7.93
CA PHE A 130 -2.12 -10.09 7.42
C PHE A 130 -2.18 -10.04 5.90
N PHE A 131 -1.32 -9.27 5.25
CA PHE A 131 -1.22 -9.25 3.78
C PHE A 131 -0.88 -10.64 3.24
N SER A 132 0.12 -11.30 3.84
CA SER A 132 0.57 -12.64 3.43
C SER A 132 -0.51 -13.69 3.63
N LEU A 133 -1.19 -13.67 4.79
CA LEU A 133 -2.32 -14.56 5.08
C LEU A 133 -3.51 -14.31 4.15
N GLN A 134 -3.85 -13.05 3.89
CA GLN A 134 -4.92 -12.65 2.98
C GLN A 134 -4.65 -13.13 1.55
N TRP A 135 -3.40 -12.99 1.07
CA TRP A 135 -2.99 -13.47 -0.24
C TRP A 135 -3.05 -15.00 -0.32
N ALA A 136 -2.49 -15.71 0.67
CA ALA A 136 -2.48 -17.17 0.70
C ALA A 136 -3.90 -17.76 0.79
N ALA A 137 -4.72 -17.24 1.70
CA ALA A 137 -6.12 -17.65 1.84
C ALA A 137 -6.92 -17.33 0.56
N GLY A 138 -6.70 -16.15 -0.04
CA GLY A 138 -7.32 -15.76 -1.31
C GLY A 138 -6.93 -16.66 -2.47
N PHE A 139 -5.64 -17.02 -2.58
CA PHE A 139 -5.14 -17.97 -3.57
C PHE A 139 -5.82 -19.33 -3.42
N TRP A 140 -5.78 -19.91 -2.22
CA TRP A 140 -6.30 -21.25 -1.98
C TRP A 140 -7.81 -21.35 -2.21
N THR A 141 -8.56 -20.33 -1.77
CA THR A 141 -10.03 -20.32 -1.82
C THR A 141 -10.59 -19.87 -3.17
N PHE A 142 -9.97 -18.91 -3.86
CA PHE A 142 -10.52 -18.30 -5.07
C PHE A 142 -9.72 -18.58 -6.35
N TRP A 143 -8.50 -19.11 -6.26
CA TRP A 143 -7.65 -19.42 -7.42
C TRP A 143 -7.43 -20.92 -7.60
N TYR A 144 -6.59 -21.54 -6.77
CA TYR A 144 -6.22 -22.95 -6.88
C TYR A 144 -5.91 -23.56 -5.50
N PRO A 145 -6.46 -24.74 -5.13
CA PRO A 145 -7.34 -25.60 -5.93
C PRO A 145 -8.76 -25.02 -6.11
N GLY A 146 -9.10 -23.99 -5.33
CA GLY A 146 -10.43 -23.38 -5.30
C GLY A 146 -11.32 -24.05 -4.26
N GLY A 147 -11.90 -23.23 -3.38
CA GLY A 147 -12.82 -23.71 -2.34
C GLY A 147 -14.19 -24.13 -2.90
N SER A 148 -14.94 -24.85 -2.09
CA SER A 148 -16.34 -25.21 -2.38
C SER A 148 -17.17 -23.95 -2.68
N ARG A 149 -18.33 -24.12 -3.35
CA ARG A 149 -19.23 -22.98 -3.63
C ARG A 149 -19.70 -22.31 -2.34
N SER A 150 -20.04 -23.09 -1.31
CA SER A 150 -20.44 -22.58 0.01
C SER A 150 -19.29 -21.88 0.73
N GLY A 151 -18.09 -22.49 0.74
CA GLY A 151 -16.91 -21.89 1.37
C GLY A 151 -16.52 -20.56 0.73
N ARG A 152 -16.54 -20.47 -0.61
CA ARG A 152 -16.28 -19.21 -1.33
C ARG A 152 -17.35 -18.16 -1.04
N ALA A 153 -18.61 -18.54 -0.97
CA ALA A 153 -19.69 -17.62 -0.64
C ALA A 153 -19.57 -17.08 0.79
N PHE A 154 -19.17 -17.93 1.75
CA PHE A 154 -18.95 -17.56 3.14
C PHE A 154 -17.72 -16.66 3.34
N LEU A 155 -16.60 -16.98 2.67
CA LEU A 155 -15.33 -16.27 2.86
C LEU A 155 -15.22 -14.98 2.05
N LEU A 156 -16.00 -14.81 0.98
CA LEU A 156 -15.90 -13.61 0.13
C LEU A 156 -16.13 -12.29 0.88
N PRO A 157 -17.15 -12.14 1.74
CA PRO A 157 -17.32 -10.92 2.53
C PRO A 157 -16.13 -10.63 3.45
N TRP A 158 -15.59 -11.67 4.10
CA TRP A 158 -14.39 -11.56 4.94
C TRP A 158 -13.16 -11.15 4.14
N HIS A 159 -12.97 -11.74 2.95
CA HIS A 159 -11.88 -11.38 2.05
C HIS A 159 -11.96 -9.92 1.63
N VAL A 160 -13.15 -9.40 1.30
CA VAL A 160 -13.33 -7.97 0.96
C VAL A 160 -13.03 -7.08 2.18
N PHE A 161 -13.54 -7.43 3.36
CA PHE A 161 -13.27 -6.68 4.59
C PHE A 161 -11.78 -6.59 4.91
N PHE A 162 -11.09 -7.74 4.96
CA PHE A 162 -9.66 -7.78 5.26
C PHE A 162 -8.82 -7.08 4.18
N GLY A 163 -9.23 -7.14 2.91
CA GLY A 163 -8.57 -6.39 1.84
C GLY A 163 -8.57 -4.88 2.08
N ILE A 164 -9.71 -4.32 2.50
CA ILE A 164 -9.83 -2.89 2.86
C ILE A 164 -9.05 -2.60 4.14
N PHE A 165 -9.23 -3.42 5.18
CA PHE A 165 -8.57 -3.26 6.48
C PHE A 165 -7.05 -3.22 6.34
N ILE A 166 -6.46 -4.18 5.61
CA ILE A 166 -5.01 -4.26 5.38
C ILE A 166 -4.52 -3.03 4.61
N TYR A 167 -5.28 -2.53 3.65
CA TYR A 167 -4.92 -1.33 2.92
C TYR A 167 -4.90 -0.08 3.83
N VAL A 168 -5.92 0.08 4.69
CA VAL A 168 -5.93 1.14 5.71
C VAL A 168 -4.75 1.00 6.67
N LEU A 169 -4.46 -0.23 7.12
CA LEU A 169 -3.32 -0.52 7.99
C LEU A 169 -1.97 -0.19 7.31
N ALA A 170 -1.83 -0.45 6.01
CA ALA A 170 -0.63 -0.09 5.24
C ALA A 170 -0.44 1.43 5.17
N ILE A 171 -1.52 2.20 5.05
CA ILE A 171 -1.48 3.67 5.05
C ILE A 171 -1.10 4.19 6.43
N ALA A 172 -1.73 3.68 7.49
CA ALA A 172 -1.36 4.03 8.86
C ALA A 172 0.10 3.71 9.18
N THR A 173 0.58 2.54 8.73
CA THR A 173 1.99 2.14 8.86
C THR A 173 2.91 3.08 8.09
N SER A 174 2.55 3.45 6.86
CA SER A 174 3.36 4.36 6.03
C SER A 174 3.45 5.75 6.65
N VAL A 175 2.33 6.30 7.13
CA VAL A 175 2.28 7.62 7.78
C VAL A 175 3.07 7.60 9.09
N THR A 176 2.95 6.56 9.91
CA THR A 176 3.76 6.43 11.14
C THR A 176 5.25 6.30 10.84
N GLY A 177 5.64 5.60 9.77
CA GLY A 177 7.06 5.49 9.36
C GLY A 177 7.63 6.82 8.86
N LEU A 178 6.87 7.57 8.06
CA LEU A 178 7.26 8.93 7.66
C LEU A 178 7.40 9.84 8.87
N LEU A 179 6.45 9.81 9.81
CA LEU A 179 6.48 10.61 11.03
C LEU A 179 7.70 10.25 11.90
N GLU A 180 7.93 8.98 12.16
CA GLU A 180 9.06 8.49 12.96
C GLU A 180 10.39 8.92 12.35
N LYS A 181 10.55 8.74 11.03
CA LYS A 181 11.76 9.17 10.32
C LYS A 181 11.95 10.68 10.43
N SER A 182 10.90 11.49 10.25
CA SER A 182 10.96 12.94 10.45
C SER A 182 11.40 13.32 11.87
N ILE A 183 10.83 12.68 12.90
CA ILE A 183 11.18 12.93 14.30
C ILE A 183 12.65 12.61 14.55
N PHE A 184 13.13 11.43 14.13
CA PHE A 184 14.54 11.07 14.31
C PHE A 184 15.49 12.06 13.64
N MET A 185 15.16 12.51 12.43
CA MET A 185 16.02 13.45 11.70
C MET A 185 16.00 14.85 12.33
N GLN A 186 14.86 15.31 12.85
CA GLN A 186 14.74 16.58 13.57
C GLN A 186 15.43 16.53 14.94
N SER A 187 15.24 15.44 15.70
CA SER A 187 15.89 15.25 17.00
C SER A 187 17.40 15.15 16.89
N ALA A 188 17.90 14.52 15.82
CA ALA A 188 19.33 14.48 15.48
C ALA A 188 19.85 15.78 14.85
N LYS A 189 19.01 16.83 14.71
CA LYS A 189 19.33 18.10 14.05
C LYS A 189 19.85 17.96 12.61
N MET A 190 19.49 16.87 11.93
CA MET A 190 19.83 16.66 10.52
C MET A 190 18.94 17.47 9.59
N ILE A 191 17.71 17.79 10.01
CA ILE A 191 16.80 18.68 9.29
C ILE A 191 16.11 19.65 10.25
N GLU A 192 15.77 20.84 9.76
CA GLU A 192 14.96 21.80 10.51
C GLU A 192 13.46 21.46 10.44
N ARG A 193 12.70 21.97 11.42
CA ARG A 193 11.24 21.74 11.53
C ARG A 193 10.45 22.18 10.28
N PHE A 194 10.90 23.26 9.64
CA PHE A 194 10.30 23.83 8.43
C PHE A 194 11.21 23.69 7.21
N SER A 195 12.17 22.75 7.25
CA SER A 195 12.99 22.44 6.08
C SER A 195 12.13 21.93 4.92
N THR A 196 12.62 22.12 3.69
CA THR A 196 11.97 21.61 2.47
C THR A 196 11.68 20.11 2.58
N GLU A 197 12.60 19.34 3.14
CA GLU A 197 12.41 17.90 3.30
C GLU A 197 11.33 17.56 4.34
N ALA A 198 11.31 18.23 5.49
CA ALA A 198 10.26 18.03 6.49
C ALA A 198 8.86 18.34 5.92
N MET A 199 8.74 19.44 5.18
CA MET A 199 7.49 19.82 4.51
C MET A 199 7.11 18.80 3.43
N PHE A 200 8.09 18.32 2.65
CA PHE A 200 7.89 17.30 1.63
C PHE A 200 7.33 15.99 2.24
N MET A 201 7.92 15.51 3.34
CA MET A 201 7.46 14.29 4.01
C MET A 201 6.04 14.44 4.58
N ASN A 202 5.71 15.60 5.16
CA ASN A 202 4.36 15.89 5.64
C ASN A 202 3.35 15.91 4.48
N SER A 203 3.70 16.55 3.36
CA SER A 203 2.86 16.56 2.16
C SER A 203 2.68 15.17 1.56
N LEU A 204 3.71 14.33 1.55
CA LEU A 204 3.59 12.92 1.15
C LEU A 204 2.64 12.17 2.08
N GLY A 205 2.74 12.34 3.39
CA GLY A 205 1.79 11.74 4.34
C GLY A 205 0.33 12.13 4.05
N MET A 206 0.06 13.42 3.78
CA MET A 206 -1.27 13.90 3.39
C MET A 206 -1.74 13.32 2.05
N LEU A 207 -0.83 13.20 1.08
CA LEU A 207 -1.12 12.55 -0.20
C LEU A 207 -1.53 11.09 -0.03
N LEU A 208 -0.88 10.34 0.86
CA LEU A 208 -1.25 8.94 1.13
C LEU A 208 -2.67 8.82 1.71
N VAL A 209 -3.06 9.71 2.63
CA VAL A 209 -4.42 9.75 3.20
C VAL A 209 -5.48 10.09 2.14
N LEU A 210 -5.18 11.05 1.25
CA LEU A 210 -6.07 11.39 0.15
C LEU A 210 -6.20 10.22 -0.84
N LEU A 211 -5.07 9.62 -1.25
CA LEU A 211 -5.04 8.45 -2.12
C LEU A 211 -5.86 7.31 -1.51
N SER A 212 -5.69 7.02 -0.22
CA SER A 212 -6.41 5.93 0.43
C SER A 212 -7.91 6.14 0.44
N SER A 213 -8.34 7.37 0.70
CA SER A 213 -9.75 7.76 0.68
C SER A 213 -10.37 7.53 -0.71
N LEU A 214 -9.65 7.90 -1.78
CA LEU A 214 -10.11 7.69 -3.15
C LEU A 214 -10.10 6.21 -3.58
N VAL A 215 -9.11 5.42 -3.16
CA VAL A 215 -9.09 3.96 -3.42
C VAL A 215 -10.28 3.29 -2.74
N ILE A 216 -10.54 3.60 -1.47
CA ILE A 216 -11.67 3.04 -0.72
C ILE A 216 -12.99 3.46 -1.38
N LEU A 217 -13.15 4.75 -1.70
CA LEU A 217 -14.33 5.26 -2.41
C LEU A 217 -14.53 4.50 -3.74
N ALA A 218 -13.50 4.39 -4.58
CA ALA A 218 -13.57 3.65 -5.83
C ALA A 218 -13.89 2.16 -5.65
N LEU A 219 -13.43 1.55 -4.55
CA LEU A 219 -13.68 0.14 -4.24
C LEU A 219 -15.11 -0.12 -3.76
N VAL A 220 -15.68 0.77 -2.93
CA VAL A 220 -17.04 0.59 -2.37
C VAL A 220 -18.14 1.11 -3.30
N SER A 221 -17.85 2.09 -4.15
CA SER A 221 -18.86 2.65 -5.07
C SER A 221 -19.31 1.64 -6.13
N PRO A 222 -20.59 1.63 -6.52
CA PRO A 222 -21.08 0.72 -7.56
C PRO A 222 -20.30 0.89 -8.88
N GLY A 223 -20.04 -0.23 -9.57
CA GLY A 223 -19.46 -0.16 -10.91
C GLY A 223 -20.45 0.43 -11.92
N PRO A 224 -19.99 0.87 -13.11
CA PRO A 224 -20.84 1.48 -14.14
C PRO A 224 -22.07 0.62 -14.47
N SER A 225 -21.91 -0.70 -14.56
CA SER A 225 -23.00 -1.64 -14.88
C SER A 225 -24.14 -1.66 -13.87
N MET A 226 -23.86 -1.33 -12.60
CA MET A 226 -24.90 -1.24 -11.57
C MET A 226 -25.68 0.08 -11.68
N ILE A 227 -25.02 1.16 -12.12
CA ILE A 227 -25.67 2.48 -12.28
C ILE A 227 -26.76 2.40 -13.35
N ASP A 228 -26.51 1.74 -14.47
CA ASP A 228 -27.51 1.58 -15.54
C ASP A 228 -28.70 0.71 -15.09
N THR A 229 -28.45 -0.30 -14.24
CA THR A 229 -29.51 -1.15 -13.68
C THR A 229 -30.42 -0.35 -12.74
N TYR A 230 -29.87 0.57 -11.93
CA TYR A 230 -30.67 1.46 -11.10
C TYR A 230 -31.53 2.42 -11.94
N ARG A 231 -30.99 2.94 -13.05
CA ARG A 231 -31.74 3.85 -13.95
C ARG A 231 -32.94 3.17 -14.59
N GLY A 232 -32.77 1.95 -15.09
CA GLY A 232 -33.87 1.18 -15.69
C GLY A 232 -34.95 0.74 -14.68
N SER A 233 -34.72 0.92 -13.37
CA SER A 233 -35.72 0.63 -12.33
C SER A 233 -36.39 1.89 -11.74
N SER A 234 -35.90 3.08 -12.10
CA SER A 234 -36.43 4.37 -11.62
C SER A 234 -37.17 5.18 -12.68
N GLU A 235 -37.13 4.73 -13.94
CA GLU A 235 -37.98 5.20 -15.04
C GLU A 235 -39.16 4.24 -15.23
#